data_AF-G0R1S5-F1
#
_entry.id   AF-G0R1S5-F1
#
_cell.length_a   1.000
_cell.length_b   1.000
_cell.length_c   1.000
_cell.angle_alpha   90.00
_cell.angle_beta   90.00
_cell.angle_gamma   90.00
#
_symmetry.space_group_name_H-M   'P 1'
#
loop_
_entity.id
_entity.type
_entity.pdbx_description
1 polymer ?
#
loop_
_entity_poly.entity_id
_entity_poly.type
_entity_poly.pdbx_seq_one_letter_code
_entity_poly.pdbx_strand_id
1 'polypeptide(L)'
;MQYIYNIIFYLILINKNNKNQKEFVNQKYEEYEKDLPQEKKALQGWGQWTGLGVVQVQQPSAEQLAKQKQAKIQLLKKQRIDGNNDNVIINEKRNKLFNQHLVKELPHPYKNKEQFEYLNNQPLGSEWNTMKSHINLTKPKIKTQPGYIIQPSNLPKSYQA
;
A
#
# COMPACT_ATOMS: atom_id res chain seq x y z
N MET A 1 24.96 11.38 19.33
CA MET A 1 23.64 11.26 18.68
C MET A 1 22.54 12.05 19.38
N GLN A 2 22.40 12.03 20.72
CA GLN A 2 21.32 12.74 21.44
C GLN A 2 21.24 14.27 21.21
N TYR A 3 22.39 14.97 21.07
CA TYR A 3 22.43 16.43 20.89
C TYR A 3 21.96 16.90 19.51
N ILE A 4 22.17 16.11 18.46
CA ILE A 4 21.72 16.43 17.09
C ILE A 4 20.19 16.31 17.01
N TYR A 5 19.60 15.31 17.66
CA TYR A 5 18.14 15.16 17.73
C TYR A 5 17.47 16.30 18.51
N ASN A 6 18.05 16.76 19.63
CA ASN A 6 17.47 17.89 20.39
C ASN A 6 17.51 19.22 19.61
N ILE A 7 18.59 19.52 18.89
CA ILE A 7 18.69 20.74 18.07
C ILE A 7 17.73 20.67 16.87
N ILE A 8 17.65 19.54 16.17
CA ILE A 8 16.71 19.34 15.06
C ILE A 8 15.26 19.41 15.54
N PHE A 9 14.95 18.83 16.71
CA PHE A 9 13.61 18.86 17.28
C PHE A 9 13.18 20.28 17.72
N TYR A 10 14.11 21.08 18.26
CA TYR A 10 13.84 22.48 18.62
C TYR A 10 13.66 23.39 17.38
N LEU A 11 14.41 23.14 16.30
CA LEU A 11 14.27 23.86 15.01
C LEU A 11 12.95 23.53 14.28
N ILE A 12 12.46 22.30 14.36
CA ILE A 12 11.15 21.90 13.80
C ILE A 12 10.00 22.60 14.54
N LEU A 13 10.11 22.78 15.87
CA LEU A 13 9.08 23.43 16.67
C LEU A 13 8.95 24.94 16.41
N ILE A 14 10.00 25.60 15.93
CA ILE A 14 9.99 27.04 15.60
C ILE A 14 9.29 27.33 14.26
N ASN A 15 9.11 26.33 13.38
CA ASN A 15 8.50 26.52 12.05
C ASN A 15 7.00 26.14 11.99
N LYS A 16 6.22 26.49 13.02
CA LYS A 16 4.74 26.47 12.95
C LYS A 16 4.22 27.80 12.38
N ASN A 17 4.51 28.06 11.10
CA ASN A 17 3.80 29.11 10.37
C ASN A 17 2.35 28.65 10.10
N ASN A 18 1.42 29.13 10.93
CA ASN A 18 -0.01 28.80 11.00
C ASN A 18 -0.85 29.00 9.72
N LYS A 19 -0.27 29.50 8.63
CA LYS A 19 -0.97 29.70 7.35
C LYS A 19 -1.10 28.40 6.55
N ASN A 20 -0.05 27.59 6.56
CA ASN A 20 0.03 26.38 5.73
C ASN A 20 -0.83 25.23 6.29
N GLN A 21 -1.04 25.18 7.61
CA GLN A 21 -1.87 24.13 8.22
C GLN A 21 -3.34 24.25 7.83
N LYS A 22 -3.88 25.48 7.81
CA LYS A 22 -5.25 25.72 7.37
C LYS A 22 -5.43 25.38 5.89
N GLU A 23 -4.48 25.80 5.06
CA GLU A 23 -4.46 25.45 3.64
C GLU A 23 -4.39 23.93 3.43
N PHE A 24 -3.55 23.22 4.19
CA PHE A 24 -3.42 21.77 4.13
C PHE A 24 -4.70 21.04 4.54
N VAL A 25 -5.35 21.45 5.64
CA VAL A 25 -6.63 20.87 6.07
C VAL A 25 -7.71 21.07 5.01
N ASN A 26 -7.74 22.24 4.36
CA ASN A 26 -8.66 22.51 3.27
C ASN A 26 -8.36 21.62 2.05
N GLN A 27 -7.11 21.51 1.61
CA GLN A 27 -6.69 20.63 0.51
C GLN A 27 -7.03 19.16 0.81
N LYS A 28 -6.81 18.71 2.04
CA LYS A 28 -7.18 17.36 2.48
C LYS A 28 -8.69 17.11 2.40
N TYR A 29 -9.48 18.10 2.80
CA TYR A 29 -10.93 18.04 2.69
C TYR A 29 -11.38 18.01 1.22
N GLU A 30 -10.77 18.83 0.35
CA GLU A 30 -11.04 18.82 -1.10
C GLU A 30 -10.73 17.45 -1.73
N GLU A 31 -9.64 16.78 -1.36
CA GLU A 31 -9.35 15.42 -1.83
C GLU A 31 -10.41 14.41 -1.37
N TYR A 32 -10.93 14.52 -0.14
CA TYR A 32 -12.06 13.69 0.30
C TYR A 32 -13.31 13.93 -0.55
N GLU A 33 -13.57 15.17 -0.94
CA GLU A 33 -14.70 15.48 -1.82
C GLU A 33 -14.52 14.91 -3.23
N LYS A 34 -13.29 14.89 -3.76
CA LYS A 34 -12.97 14.30 -5.07
C LYS A 34 -13.09 12.78 -5.08
N ASP A 35 -12.71 12.13 -3.98
CA ASP A 35 -12.77 10.67 -3.85
C ASP A 35 -14.19 10.16 -3.50
N LEU A 36 -15.14 11.05 -3.19
CA LEU A 36 -16.54 10.66 -3.05
C LEU A 36 -17.06 10.08 -4.38
N PRO A 37 -17.82 8.97 -4.34
CA PRO A 37 -18.45 8.45 -5.54
C PRO A 37 -19.39 9.52 -6.11
N GLN A 38 -19.23 9.83 -7.40
CA GLN A 38 -20.11 10.78 -8.07
C GLN A 38 -21.55 10.27 -7.99
N GLU A 39 -22.38 11.00 -7.26
CA GLU A 39 -23.79 10.68 -7.16
C GLU A 39 -24.43 10.88 -8.52
N LYS A 40 -24.91 9.78 -9.11
CA LYS A 40 -25.77 9.86 -10.29
C LYS A 40 -27.03 10.58 -9.86
N LYS A 41 -27.25 11.79 -10.37
CA LYS A 41 -28.52 12.52 -10.18
C LYS A 41 -29.64 11.58 -10.60
N ALA A 42 -30.60 11.33 -9.71
CA ALA A 42 -31.75 10.51 -10.02
C ALA A 42 -32.47 11.14 -11.22
N LEU A 43 -32.40 10.47 -12.37
CA LEU A 43 -33.21 10.82 -13.53
C LEU A 43 -34.66 10.63 -13.11
N GLN A 44 -35.49 11.63 -13.37
CA GLN A 44 -36.90 11.50 -13.06
C GLN A 44 -37.48 10.37 -13.94
N GLY A 45 -38.11 9.39 -13.32
CA GLY A 45 -38.68 8.25 -14.03
C GLY A 45 -39.92 8.65 -14.83
N TRP A 46 -40.33 7.81 -15.79
CA TRP A 46 -41.53 8.00 -16.61
C TRP A 46 -42.82 8.25 -15.79
N GLY A 47 -42.89 7.75 -14.55
CA GLY A 47 -44.03 7.96 -13.64
C GLY A 47 -43.99 9.24 -12.79
N GLN A 48 -42.94 10.06 -12.87
CA GLN A 48 -42.86 11.35 -12.17
C GLN A 48 -43.47 12.52 -12.96
N TRP A 49 -43.91 12.28 -14.21
CA TRP A 49 -44.52 13.29 -15.07
C TRP A 49 -46.07 13.26 -15.06
N THR A 50 -46.69 12.37 -14.29
CA THR A 50 -48.16 12.21 -14.28
C THR A 50 -48.82 13.08 -13.21
N GLY A 51 -50.04 13.57 -13.50
CA GLY A 51 -50.67 14.73 -12.86
C GLY A 51 -51.14 14.62 -11.41
N LEU A 52 -51.82 15.68 -10.96
CA LEU A 52 -52.34 15.92 -9.60
C LEU A 52 -52.99 14.67 -8.99
N GLY A 53 -52.30 14.00 -8.07
CA GLY A 53 -52.81 12.82 -7.33
C GLY A 53 -51.78 11.73 -7.02
N VAL A 54 -50.60 11.72 -7.65
CA VAL A 54 -49.53 10.74 -7.37
C VAL A 54 -48.61 11.23 -6.25
N VAL A 55 -48.26 10.35 -5.31
CA VAL A 55 -47.27 10.64 -4.26
C VAL A 55 -45.92 10.91 -4.92
N GLN A 56 -45.53 12.18 -5.02
CA GLN A 56 -44.21 12.55 -5.47
C GLN A 56 -43.20 12.10 -4.41
N VAL A 57 -42.22 11.28 -4.81
CA VAL A 57 -41.06 11.01 -3.97
C VAL A 57 -40.35 12.35 -3.75
N GLN A 58 -40.47 12.88 -2.53
CA GLN A 58 -39.87 14.17 -2.18
C GLN A 58 -38.36 14.06 -2.34
N GLN A 59 -37.79 14.94 -3.17
CA GLN A 59 -36.35 15.02 -3.28
C GLN A 59 -35.79 15.56 -1.95
N PRO A 60 -34.65 15.02 -1.50
CA PRO A 60 -34.04 15.50 -0.28
C PRO A 60 -33.73 17.00 -0.40
N SER A 61 -34.02 17.75 0.66
CA SER A 61 -33.66 19.17 0.73
C SER A 61 -32.15 19.34 0.58
N ALA A 62 -31.71 20.51 0.10
CA ALA A 62 -30.28 20.86 0.01
C ALA A 62 -29.54 20.63 1.35
N GLU A 63 -30.19 20.89 2.48
CA GLU A 63 -29.63 20.64 3.81
C GLU A 63 -29.47 19.13 4.10
N GLN A 64 -30.43 18.31 3.69
CA GLN A 64 -30.37 16.85 3.86
C GLN A 64 -29.26 16.26 2.99
N LEU A 65 -29.09 16.74 1.76
CA LEU A 65 -28.00 16.37 0.86
C LEU A 65 -26.63 16.75 1.46
N ALA A 66 -26.50 17.95 2.04
CA ALA A 66 -25.27 18.38 2.71
C ALA A 66 -24.93 17.49 3.91
N LYS A 67 -25.91 17.14 4.75
CA LYS A 67 -25.72 16.21 5.88
C LYS A 67 -25.30 14.81 5.40
N GLN A 68 -25.91 14.31 4.33
CA GLN A 68 -25.53 13.03 3.73
C GLN A 68 -24.09 13.06 3.18
N LYS A 69 -23.71 14.14 2.49
CA LYS A 69 -22.33 14.34 1.98
C LYS A 69 -21.33 14.33 3.14
N GLN A 70 -21.60 15.09 4.21
CA GLN A 70 -20.75 15.11 5.40
C GLN A 70 -20.62 13.73 6.06
N ALA A 71 -21.73 12.99 6.21
CA ALA A 71 -21.69 11.64 6.76
C ALA A 71 -20.83 10.69 5.90
N LYS A 72 -20.92 10.79 4.57
CA LYS A 72 -20.08 10.03 3.63
C LYS A 72 -18.59 10.38 3.77
N ILE A 73 -18.26 11.66 3.88
CA ILE A 73 -16.88 12.12 4.11
C ILE A 73 -16.34 11.57 5.43
N GLN A 74 -17.13 11.57 6.50
CA GLN A 74 -16.72 11.01 7.79
C GLN A 74 -16.49 9.50 7.74
N LEU A 75 -17.31 8.77 6.98
CA LEU A 75 -17.10 7.34 6.74
C LEU A 75 -15.79 7.11 5.95
N LEU A 76 -15.55 7.91 4.91
CA LEU A 76 -14.33 7.83 4.11
C LEU A 76 -13.08 8.12 4.97
N LYS A 77 -13.14 9.13 5.84
CA LYS A 77 -12.07 9.46 6.79
C LYS A 77 -11.71 8.26 7.67
N LYS A 78 -12.67 7.42 8.06
CA LYS A 78 -12.40 6.22 8.86
C LYS A 78 -11.80 5.06 8.06
N GLN A 79 -12.12 4.95 6.78
CA GLN A 79 -11.64 3.85 5.93
C GLN A 79 -10.22 4.07 5.41
N ARG A 80 -9.83 5.34 5.20
CA ARG A 80 -8.49 5.70 4.73
C ARG A 80 -7.42 5.48 5.78
N ILE A 81 -6.23 5.12 5.32
CA ILE A 81 -5.03 4.90 6.15
C ILE A 81 -4.59 6.21 6.81
N ASP A 82 -4.70 7.34 6.09
CA ASP A 82 -4.36 8.67 6.59
C ASP A 82 -5.47 9.34 7.42
N GLY A 83 -6.54 8.60 7.73
CA GLY A 83 -7.71 9.09 8.45
C GLY A 83 -7.41 9.65 9.84
N ASN A 84 -6.48 9.02 10.56
CA ASN A 84 -6.12 9.39 11.94
C ASN A 84 -5.04 10.48 12.03
N ASN A 85 -4.38 10.83 10.91
CA ASN A 85 -3.26 11.77 10.90
C ASN A 85 -3.62 13.04 10.13
N ASP A 86 -3.71 14.19 10.81
CA ASP A 86 -4.11 15.45 10.18
C ASP A 86 -3.02 16.12 9.33
N ASN A 87 -1.77 15.66 9.43
CA ASN A 87 -0.60 16.29 8.79
C ASN A 87 -0.13 15.60 7.50
N VAL A 88 -0.80 14.52 7.09
CA VAL A 88 -0.39 13.71 5.93
C VAL A 88 -1.60 13.47 5.03
N ILE A 89 -1.39 13.54 3.72
CA ILE A 89 -2.35 13.11 2.70
C ILE A 89 -1.67 11.97 1.94
N ILE A 90 -2.24 10.77 1.99
CA ILE A 90 -1.70 9.59 1.32
C ILE A 90 -2.56 9.29 0.09
N ASN A 91 -1.92 9.11 -1.06
CA ASN A 91 -2.58 8.61 -2.26
C ASN A 91 -2.63 7.08 -2.21
N GLU A 92 -3.81 6.51 -2.01
CA GLU A 92 -4.04 5.05 -1.93
C GLU A 92 -4.23 4.40 -3.32
N LYS A 93 -4.23 5.18 -4.40
CA LYS A 93 -4.42 4.67 -5.76
C LYS A 93 -3.21 3.83 -6.18
N ARG A 94 -3.45 2.56 -6.54
CA ARG A 94 -2.40 1.66 -7.03
C ARG A 94 -1.89 2.11 -8.40
N ASN A 95 -0.58 2.20 -8.55
CA ASN A 95 0.05 2.49 -9.83
C ASN A 95 0.15 1.21 -10.68
N LYS A 96 -0.51 1.23 -11.85
CA LYS A 96 -0.64 0.08 -12.77
C LYS A 96 0.69 -0.34 -13.40
N LEU A 97 1.67 0.56 -13.50
CA LEU A 97 2.97 0.30 -14.13
C LEU A 97 3.80 -0.70 -13.30
N PHE A 98 3.65 -0.70 -11.97
CA PHE A 98 4.39 -1.60 -11.10
C PHE A 98 3.83 -3.03 -11.10
N ASN A 99 2.62 -3.25 -11.61
CA ASN A 99 1.98 -4.57 -11.59
C ASN A 99 2.82 -5.65 -12.32
N GLN A 100 3.63 -5.28 -13.31
CA GLN A 100 4.51 -6.20 -14.02
C GLN A 100 5.70 -6.70 -13.17
N HIS A 101 6.11 -5.91 -12.16
CA HIS A 101 7.24 -6.20 -11.29
C HIS A 101 6.80 -6.85 -9.97
N LEU A 102 5.49 -6.88 -9.71
CA LEU A 102 4.93 -7.53 -8.54
C LEU A 102 4.72 -9.02 -8.80
N VAL A 103 4.97 -9.82 -7.77
CA VAL A 103 4.69 -11.25 -7.78
C VAL A 103 3.18 -11.46 -7.67
N LYS A 104 2.58 -12.15 -8.65
CA LYS A 104 1.12 -12.39 -8.71
C LYS A 104 0.64 -13.37 -7.65
N GLU A 105 1.37 -14.46 -7.48
CA GLU A 105 1.05 -15.57 -6.59
C GLU A 105 2.30 -16.01 -5.84
N LEU A 106 2.13 -16.50 -4.61
CA LEU A 106 3.23 -16.93 -3.77
C LEU A 106 3.93 -18.16 -4.38
N PRO A 107 5.24 -18.10 -4.68
CA PRO A 107 5.93 -19.24 -5.26
C PRO A 107 6.09 -20.40 -4.26
N HIS A 108 5.99 -21.64 -4.75
CA HIS A 108 6.37 -22.83 -3.99
C HIS A 108 7.88 -22.74 -3.66
N PRO A 109 8.36 -23.05 -2.43
CA PRO A 109 7.74 -23.77 -1.31
C PRO A 109 7.21 -22.90 -0.17
N TYR A 110 7.02 -21.59 -0.38
CA TYR A 110 6.63 -20.68 0.70
C TYR A 110 5.15 -20.86 1.06
N LYS A 111 4.85 -20.77 2.36
CA LYS A 111 3.47 -20.87 2.87
C LYS A 111 2.84 -19.49 3.11
N ASN A 112 3.66 -18.53 3.52
CA ASN A 112 3.23 -17.19 3.91
C ASN A 112 3.93 -16.12 3.06
N LYS A 113 3.22 -15.04 2.76
CA LYS A 113 3.77 -13.87 2.06
C LYS A 113 4.94 -13.24 2.83
N GLU A 114 4.78 -13.06 4.13
CA GLU A 114 5.79 -12.44 5.00
C GLU A 114 7.11 -13.23 4.97
N GLN A 115 7.04 -14.56 4.92
CA GLN A 115 8.21 -15.42 4.80
C GLN A 115 8.96 -15.16 3.49
N PHE A 116 8.23 -15.07 2.37
CA PHE A 116 8.80 -14.81 1.06
C PHE A 116 9.47 -13.42 0.99
N GLU A 117 8.79 -12.39 1.48
CA GLU A 117 9.32 -11.02 1.47
C GLU A 117 10.54 -10.90 2.38
N TYR A 118 10.52 -11.51 3.56
CA TYR A 118 11.66 -11.49 4.48
C TYR A 118 12.91 -12.11 3.86
N LEU A 119 12.78 -13.28 3.22
CA LEU A 119 13.90 -13.98 2.61
C LEU A 119 14.46 -13.25 1.38
N ASN A 120 13.61 -12.56 0.61
CA ASN A 120 14.02 -11.80 -0.57
C ASN A 120 14.47 -10.37 -0.28
N ASN A 121 14.37 -9.91 0.96
CA ASN A 121 14.73 -8.54 1.33
C ASN A 121 16.25 -8.29 1.23
N GLN A 122 17.08 -9.34 1.27
CA GLN A 122 18.54 -9.19 1.23
C GLN A 122 19.06 -9.14 -0.22
N PRO A 123 19.78 -8.08 -0.61
CA PRO A 123 20.42 -8.03 -1.93
C PRO A 123 21.60 -9.00 -2.02
N LEU A 124 21.81 -9.60 -3.20
CA LEU A 124 22.91 -10.55 -3.46
C LEU A 124 24.16 -9.90 -4.08
N GLY A 125 24.07 -8.66 -4.57
CA GLY A 125 25.16 -7.99 -5.30
C GLY A 125 26.43 -7.77 -4.47
N SER A 126 27.56 -7.64 -5.15
CA SER A 126 28.86 -7.33 -4.54
C SER A 126 28.97 -5.90 -4.03
N GLU A 127 28.09 -5.01 -4.49
CA GLU A 127 28.03 -3.60 -4.10
C GLU A 127 27.43 -3.45 -2.69
N TRP A 128 26.55 -4.39 -2.31
CA TRP A 128 25.80 -4.36 -1.06
C TRP A 128 26.37 -5.30 0.01
N ASN A 129 27.25 -6.23 -0.37
CA ASN A 129 27.83 -7.22 0.52
C ASN A 129 29.36 -7.25 0.41
N THR A 130 30.06 -7.67 1.47
CA THR A 130 31.49 -7.96 1.38
C THR A 130 31.75 -9.08 0.37
N MET A 131 32.90 -9.04 -0.31
CA MET A 131 33.31 -10.06 -1.30
C MET A 131 33.14 -11.50 -0.79
N LYS A 132 33.58 -11.79 0.44
CA LYS A 132 33.43 -13.13 1.05
C LYS A 132 31.96 -13.56 1.17
N SER A 133 31.09 -12.65 1.62
CA SER A 133 29.66 -12.92 1.76
C SER A 133 29.00 -13.12 0.40
N HIS A 134 29.34 -12.30 -0.59
CA HIS A 134 28.84 -12.45 -1.96
C HIS A 134 29.21 -13.82 -2.55
N ILE A 135 30.48 -14.23 -2.43
CA ILE A 135 30.95 -15.55 -2.91
C ILE A 135 30.20 -16.69 -2.20
N ASN A 136 29.94 -16.56 -0.90
CA ASN A 136 29.21 -17.57 -0.15
C ASN A 136 27.73 -17.65 -0.53
N LEU A 137 27.07 -16.52 -0.76
CA LEU A 137 25.65 -16.44 -1.11
C LEU A 137 25.36 -16.92 -2.54
N THR A 138 26.27 -16.66 -3.49
CA THR A 138 26.11 -17.05 -4.90
C THR A 138 26.67 -18.44 -5.20
N LYS A 139 27.26 -19.13 -4.21
CA LYS A 139 27.81 -20.47 -4.38
C LYS A 139 26.69 -21.46 -4.73
N PRO A 140 26.75 -22.15 -5.89
CA PRO A 140 25.75 -23.16 -6.23
C PRO A 140 25.82 -24.36 -5.28
N LYS A 141 24.67 -24.99 -5.04
CA LYS A 141 24.53 -26.17 -4.16
C LYS A 141 25.38 -27.35 -4.63
N ILE A 142 25.44 -27.57 -5.94
CA ILE A 142 26.19 -28.66 -6.56
C ILE A 142 27.29 -28.04 -7.42
N LYS A 143 28.52 -28.51 -7.24
CA LYS A 143 29.67 -28.15 -8.08
C LYS A 143 30.30 -29.42 -8.61
N THR A 144 30.41 -29.53 -9.93
CA THR A 144 31.07 -30.64 -10.62
C THR A 144 32.38 -30.16 -11.23
N GLN A 145 33.39 -31.02 -11.24
CA GLN A 145 34.64 -30.73 -11.93
C GLN A 145 34.46 -31.04 -13.43
N PRO A 146 34.81 -30.11 -14.34
CA PRO A 146 34.74 -30.38 -15.77
C PRO A 146 35.74 -31.49 -16.14
N GLY A 147 35.34 -32.39 -17.04
CA GLY A 147 36.20 -33.48 -17.52
C GLY A 147 36.35 -34.68 -16.57
N TYR A 148 35.64 -34.70 -15.44
CA TYR A 148 35.67 -35.81 -14.48
C TYR A 148 34.39 -36.64 -14.54
N ILE A 149 34.51 -37.97 -14.61
CA ILE A 149 33.38 -38.89 -14.59
C ILE A 149 32.82 -38.97 -13.16
N ILE A 150 31.55 -38.60 -12.98
CA ILE A 150 30.86 -38.70 -11.68
C ILE A 150 30.48 -40.16 -11.45
N GLN A 151 31.16 -40.80 -10.50
CA GLN A 151 30.84 -42.16 -10.09
C GLN A 151 29.61 -42.15 -9.15
N PRO A 152 28.75 -43.19 -9.20
CA PRO A 152 27.66 -43.33 -8.25
C PRO A 152 28.20 -43.44 -6.81
N SER A 153 27.42 -42.99 -5.84
CA SER A 153 27.79 -43.18 -4.43
C SER A 153 27.73 -44.66 -4.08
N ASN A 154 28.80 -45.20 -3.48
CA ASN A 154 28.76 -46.53 -2.90
C ASN A 154 27.79 -46.55 -1.72
N LEU A 155 27.12 -47.70 -1.52
CA LEU A 155 26.26 -47.90 -0.36
C LEU A 155 27.05 -47.67 0.95
N PRO A 156 26.45 -47.03 1.96
CA PRO A 156 27.09 -46.91 3.26
C PRO A 156 27.37 -48.28 3.85
N LYS A 157 28.47 -48.42 4.62
CA LYS A 157 28.88 -49.68 5.25
C LYS A 157 27.77 -50.34 6.09
N SER A 158 26.81 -49.56 6.60
CA SER A 158 25.66 -50.06 7.36
C SER A 158 24.68 -50.94 6.57
N TYR A 159 24.76 -50.93 5.24
CA TYR A 159 23.87 -51.69 4.35
C TYR A 159 24.58 -52.83 3.60
N GLN A 160 25.85 -53.10 3.93
CA GLN A 160 26.61 -54.20 3.33
C GLN A 160 26.41 -55.45 4.20
N ALA A 161 25.88 -56.53 3.61
CA ALA A 161 25.60 -57.81 4.27
C ALA A 161 26.86 -58.62 4.54
#